data_AF-A0A7C7UX22-F1
#
_entry.id   AF-A0A7C7UX22-F1
#
_cell.length_a   1.000
_cell.length_b   1.000
_cell.length_c   1.000
_cell.angle_alpha   90.00
_cell.angle_beta   90.00
_cell.angle_gamma   90.00
#
_symmetry.space_group_name_H-M   'P 1'
#
loop_
_entity.id
_entity.type
_entity.pdbx_description
1 polymer ?
#
loop_
_entity_poly.entity_id
_entity_poly.type
_entity_poly.pdbx_seq_one_letter_code
_entity_poly.pdbx_strand_id
1 'polypeptide(L)'
;RALKGEEIDYEKTIAYLEEAGHHLSKQERLADEAEMEAIDYLKARYMKSRIGEEFTGIITGVSSFGFFVELEENLVEGLVKINTLTDDEYVFDEPAHRLVGVRTGKIFRLGDHVKVRCIGVDEERARVEFELIEKLEKHKAS
;
A
#
# COMPACT_ATOMS: atom_id res chain seq x y z
N ARG A 1 -31.10 25.98 -24.48
CA ARG A 1 -31.10 27.28 -23.79
C ARG A 1 -30.22 28.31 -24.53
N ALA A 2 -28.99 28.01 -24.95
CA ALA A 2 -28.19 28.92 -25.79
C ALA A 2 -28.73 29.17 -27.23
N LEU A 3 -29.47 28.22 -27.81
CA LEU A 3 -30.06 28.36 -29.16
C LEU A 3 -31.34 29.23 -29.21
N LYS A 4 -31.77 29.83 -28.09
CA LYS A 4 -33.03 30.60 -27.97
C LYS A 4 -32.84 32.13 -27.90
N GLY A 5 -31.62 32.65 -27.98
CA GLY A 5 -31.37 34.10 -27.91
C GLY A 5 -31.57 34.70 -26.51
N GLU A 6 -31.51 33.88 -25.46
CA GLU A 6 -31.52 34.37 -24.07
C GLU A 6 -30.12 34.94 -23.74
N GLU A 7 -30.09 36.13 -23.14
CA GLU A 7 -28.86 36.82 -22.72
C GLU A 7 -28.12 35.95 -21.69
N ILE A 8 -26.85 35.61 -21.96
CA ILE A 8 -26.05 34.76 -21.08
C ILE A 8 -25.41 35.64 -20.02
N ASP A 9 -25.77 35.39 -18.76
CA ASP A 9 -25.04 35.93 -17.61
C ASP A 9 -23.72 35.18 -17.47
N TYR A 10 -22.66 35.76 -18.05
CA TYR A 10 -21.32 35.16 -18.08
C TYR A 10 -20.71 35.05 -16.68
N GLU A 11 -20.92 36.02 -15.79
CA GLU A 11 -20.39 35.98 -14.42
C GLU A 11 -21.01 34.83 -13.64
N LYS A 12 -22.35 34.70 -13.70
CA LYS A 12 -23.05 33.58 -13.07
C LYS A 12 -22.69 32.23 -13.68
N THR A 13 -22.47 32.18 -14.99
CA THR A 13 -22.06 30.95 -15.69
C THR A 13 -20.66 30.53 -15.27
N ILE A 14 -19.71 31.46 -15.18
CA ILE A 14 -18.34 31.19 -14.71
C ILE A 14 -18.36 30.69 -13.26
N ALA A 15 -19.06 31.39 -12.37
CA ALA A 15 -19.17 30.98 -10.96
C ALA A 15 -19.76 29.56 -10.81
N TYR A 16 -20.80 29.23 -11.60
CA TYR A 16 -21.36 27.88 -11.62
C TYR A 16 -20.36 26.83 -12.12
N LEU A 17 -19.59 27.14 -13.17
CA LEU A 17 -18.59 26.20 -13.71
C LEU A 17 -17.44 25.96 -12.72
N GLU A 18 -17.01 26.98 -11.98
CA GLU A 18 -16.01 26.85 -10.92
C GLU A 18 -16.53 25.95 -9.78
N GLU A 19 -17.75 26.20 -9.30
CA GLU A 19 -18.39 25.37 -8.27
C GLU A 19 -18.55 23.92 -8.74
N ALA A 20 -19.06 23.72 -9.97
CA ALA A 20 -19.21 22.40 -10.56
C ALA A 20 -17.86 21.69 -10.72
N GLY A 21 -16.81 22.40 -11.13
CA GLY A 21 -15.46 21.87 -11.22
C GLY A 21 -14.95 21.37 -9.87
N HIS A 22 -15.07 22.18 -8.81
CA HIS A 22 -14.69 21.77 -7.46
C HIS A 22 -15.50 20.58 -6.95
N HIS A 23 -16.81 20.56 -7.23
CA HIS A 23 -17.68 19.45 -6.86
C HIS A 23 -17.25 18.15 -7.55
N LEU A 24 -17.04 18.17 -8.87
CA LEU A 24 -16.64 17.01 -9.66
C LEU A 24 -15.28 16.48 -9.21
N SER A 25 -14.28 17.34 -9.01
CA SER A 25 -12.96 16.91 -8.51
C SER A 25 -13.04 16.30 -7.11
N LYS A 26 -13.99 16.74 -6.27
CA LYS A 26 -14.23 16.12 -4.97
C LYS A 26 -14.90 14.75 -5.11
N GLN A 27 -15.89 14.63 -6.00
CA GLN A 27 -16.57 13.36 -6.26
C GLN A 27 -15.62 12.32 -6.88
N GLU A 28 -14.72 12.73 -7.77
CA GLU A 28 -13.68 11.87 -8.37
C GLU A 28 -12.80 11.24 -7.29
N ARG A 29 -12.20 12.06 -6.41
CA ARG A 29 -11.38 11.52 -5.30
C ARG A 29 -12.15 10.55 -4.40
N LEU A 30 -13.42 10.83 -4.11
CA LEU A 30 -14.25 9.94 -3.29
C LEU A 30 -14.57 8.62 -4.02
N ALA A 31 -14.77 8.67 -5.33
CA ALA A 31 -14.98 7.48 -6.14
C ALA A 31 -13.70 6.63 -6.20
N ASP A 32 -12.54 7.26 -6.41
CA ASP A 32 -11.24 6.60 -6.42
C ASP A 32 -10.94 5.92 -5.06
N GLU A 33 -11.19 6.61 -3.95
CA GLU A 33 -11.04 6.05 -2.60
C GLU A 33 -11.92 4.81 -2.39
N ALA A 34 -13.18 4.85 -2.83
CA ALA A 34 -14.10 3.72 -2.74
C ALA A 34 -13.70 2.55 -3.65
N GLU A 35 -13.16 2.84 -4.84
CA GLU A 35 -12.65 1.81 -5.75
C GLU A 35 -11.41 1.12 -5.17
N MET A 36 -10.46 1.90 -4.63
CA MET A 36 -9.28 1.37 -3.94
C MET A 36 -9.68 0.48 -2.76
N GLU A 37 -10.60 0.93 -1.92
CA GLU A 37 -11.10 0.14 -0.79
C GLU A 37 -11.72 -1.19 -1.28
N ALA A 38 -12.56 -1.16 -2.32
CA ALA A 38 -13.14 -2.37 -2.88
C ALA A 38 -12.08 -3.35 -3.43
N ILE A 39 -11.04 -2.84 -4.07
CA ILE A 39 -9.90 -3.62 -4.56
C ILE A 39 -9.18 -4.29 -3.38
N ASP A 40 -8.96 -3.58 -2.28
CA ASP A 40 -8.27 -4.12 -1.09
C ASP A 40 -9.08 -5.27 -0.45
N TYR A 41 -10.40 -5.14 -0.35
CA TYR A 41 -11.26 -6.24 0.10
C TYR A 41 -11.17 -7.47 -0.80
N LEU A 42 -11.14 -7.27 -2.13
CA LEU A 42 -11.02 -8.36 -3.09
C LEU A 42 -9.64 -9.04 -3.00
N LYS A 43 -8.57 -8.26 -2.85
CA LYS A 43 -7.20 -8.74 -2.63
C LYS A 43 -7.09 -9.55 -1.34
N ALA A 44 -7.62 -9.05 -0.23
CA ALA A 44 -7.62 -9.77 1.04
C ALA A 44 -8.39 -11.10 0.91
N ARG A 45 -9.59 -11.09 0.33
CA ARG A 45 -10.38 -12.31 0.09
C ARG A 45 -9.62 -13.33 -0.77
N TYR A 46 -8.92 -12.86 -1.81
CA TYR A 46 -8.10 -13.71 -2.67
C TYR A 46 -6.97 -14.40 -1.89
N MET A 47 -6.36 -13.71 -0.92
CA MET A 47 -5.30 -14.27 -0.08
C MET A 47 -5.79 -15.27 0.96
N LYS A 48 -7.07 -15.24 1.34
CA LYS A 48 -7.60 -16.13 2.39
C LYS A 48 -7.41 -17.61 2.07
N SER A 49 -7.55 -18.02 0.81
CA SER A 49 -7.32 -19.40 0.39
C SER A 49 -5.83 -19.77 0.24
N ARG A 50 -4.93 -18.80 0.43
CA ARG A 50 -3.48 -18.91 0.22
C ARG A 50 -2.68 -18.74 1.50
N ILE A 51 -3.34 -18.80 2.66
CA ILE A 51 -2.67 -18.78 3.95
C ILE A 51 -1.74 -20.01 4.02
N GLY A 52 -0.48 -19.78 4.38
CA GLY A 52 0.60 -20.77 4.39
C GLY A 52 1.46 -20.79 3.13
N GLU A 53 1.04 -20.15 2.03
CA GLU A 53 1.85 -20.03 0.82
C GLU A 53 2.94 -18.96 0.96
N GLU A 54 4.06 -19.19 0.28
CA GLU A 54 5.19 -18.26 0.21
C GLU A 54 5.16 -17.45 -1.07
N PHE A 55 5.51 -16.17 -0.96
CA PHE A 55 5.48 -15.20 -2.04
C PHE A 55 6.75 -14.35 -2.04
N THR A 56 7.09 -13.82 -3.21
CA THR A 56 8.10 -12.76 -3.35
C THR A 56 7.40 -11.42 -3.38
N GLY A 57 7.98 -10.45 -2.66
CA GLY A 57 7.46 -9.09 -2.60
C GLY A 57 8.54 -8.06 -2.40
N ILE A 58 8.14 -6.80 -2.50
CA ILE A 58 8.99 -5.63 -2.34
C ILE A 58 8.52 -4.86 -1.11
N ILE A 59 9.46 -4.40 -0.29
CA ILE A 59 9.13 -3.53 0.84
C ILE A 59 8.67 -2.16 0.31
N THR A 60 7.41 -1.81 0.55
CA THR A 60 6.79 -0.53 0.12
C THR A 60 6.74 0.52 1.23
N GLY A 61 6.96 0.12 2.49
CA GLY A 61 7.00 1.03 3.61
C GLY A 61 7.66 0.41 4.82
N VAL A 62 8.31 1.23 5.64
CA VAL A 62 8.95 0.80 6.90
C VAL A 62 8.48 1.70 8.02
N SER A 63 8.13 1.11 9.15
CA SER A 63 7.69 1.80 10.36
C SER A 63 8.31 1.17 11.61
N SER A 64 8.06 1.76 12.77
CA SER A 64 8.56 1.26 14.06
C SER A 64 7.98 -0.10 14.46
N PHE A 65 6.78 -0.45 13.96
CA PHE A 65 6.11 -1.70 14.27
C PHE A 65 6.34 -2.82 13.23
N GLY A 66 7.09 -2.56 12.17
CA GLY A 66 7.29 -3.52 11.08
C GLY A 66 7.46 -2.86 9.72
N PHE A 67 7.22 -3.63 8.66
CA PHE A 67 7.30 -3.13 7.29
C PHE A 67 6.20 -3.73 6.41
N PHE A 68 5.78 -2.96 5.42
CA PHE A 68 4.78 -3.36 4.43
C PHE A 68 5.47 -3.99 3.23
N VAL A 69 4.89 -5.07 2.73
CA VAL A 69 5.37 -5.83 1.59
C VAL A 69 4.26 -5.91 0.57
N GLU A 70 4.53 -5.44 -0.65
CA GLU A 70 3.67 -5.65 -1.80
C GLU A 70 4.17 -6.87 -2.58
N LEU A 71 3.27 -7.82 -2.86
CA LEU A 71 3.58 -9.01 -3.63
C LEU A 71 3.73 -8.69 -5.12
N GLU A 72 4.78 -9.21 -5.74
CA GLU A 72 5.08 -8.91 -7.16
C GLU A 72 4.04 -9.47 -8.13
N GLU A 73 3.40 -10.60 -7.78
CA GLU A 73 2.49 -11.30 -8.69
C GLU A 73 1.08 -10.69 -8.76
N ASN A 74 0.60 -10.13 -7.66
CA ASN A 74 -0.82 -9.78 -7.51
C ASN A 74 -1.06 -8.44 -6.78
N LEU A 75 0.01 -7.68 -6.49
CA LEU A 75 -0.04 -6.35 -5.87
C LEU A 75 -0.81 -6.32 -4.54
N VAL A 76 -0.89 -7.46 -3.86
CA VAL A 76 -1.42 -7.53 -2.49
C VAL A 76 -0.38 -6.91 -1.57
N GLU A 77 -0.80 -5.96 -0.77
CA GLU A 77 0.01 -5.44 0.33
C GLU A 77 -0.32 -6.17 1.64
N GLY A 78 0.71 -6.44 2.42
CA GLY A 78 0.55 -6.98 3.77
C GLY A 78 1.67 -6.55 4.71
N LEU A 79 1.42 -6.70 6.00
CA LEU A 79 2.31 -6.25 7.05
C LEU A 79 3.14 -7.41 7.60
N VAL A 80 4.47 -7.24 7.63
CA VAL A 80 5.37 -8.03 8.48
C VAL A 80 5.59 -7.27 9.78
N LYS A 81 5.15 -7.85 10.90
CA LYS A 81 5.31 -7.25 12.23
C LYS A 81 6.76 -7.40 12.70
N ILE A 82 7.30 -6.38 13.35
CA ILE A 82 8.67 -6.42 13.89
C ILE A 82 8.85 -7.59 14.89
N ASN A 83 7.81 -7.90 15.67
CA ASN A 83 7.83 -8.98 16.66
C ASN A 83 7.89 -10.39 16.05
N THR A 84 7.60 -10.55 14.74
CA THR A 84 7.75 -11.85 14.06
C THR A 84 9.17 -12.07 13.55
N LEU A 85 10.04 -11.05 13.60
CA LEU A 85 11.45 -11.16 13.25
C LEU A 85 12.23 -11.74 14.43
N THR A 86 12.34 -13.06 14.50
CA THR A 86 12.95 -13.74 15.66
C THR A 86 14.47 -13.88 15.57
N ASP A 87 15.08 -13.46 14.46
CA ASP A 87 16.51 -13.65 14.21
C ASP A 87 17.39 -12.58 14.87
N ASP A 88 16.82 -11.41 15.15
CA ASP A 88 17.51 -10.28 15.77
C ASP A 88 16.56 -9.32 16.48
N GLU A 89 17.11 -8.38 17.25
CA GLU A 89 16.40 -7.20 17.72
C GLU A 89 16.55 -6.10 16.66
N TYR A 90 15.43 -5.62 16.12
CA TYR A 90 15.41 -4.59 15.10
C TYR A 90 15.07 -3.23 15.69
N VAL A 91 15.85 -2.21 15.32
CA VAL A 91 15.63 -0.81 15.71
C VAL A 91 15.25 -0.01 14.48
N PHE A 92 14.22 0.83 14.62
CA PHE A 92 13.79 1.74 13.57
C PHE A 92 14.65 2.99 13.54
N ASP A 93 15.35 3.19 12.42
CA ASP A 93 16.13 4.38 12.09
C ASP A 93 15.24 5.29 11.25
N GLU A 94 14.52 6.19 11.93
CA GLU A 94 13.53 7.11 11.35
C GLU A 94 14.13 8.03 10.27
N PRO A 95 15.29 8.69 10.47
CA PRO A 95 15.92 9.49 9.41
C PRO A 95 16.19 8.70 8.12
N ALA A 96 16.64 7.45 8.25
CA ALA A 96 16.98 6.61 7.10
C ALA A 96 15.83 5.70 6.62
N HIS A 97 14.65 5.78 7.23
CA HIS A 97 13.46 4.98 6.92
C HIS A 97 13.78 3.48 6.77
N ARG A 98 14.46 2.92 7.78
CA ARG A 98 14.92 1.52 7.75
C ARG A 98 14.85 0.87 9.13
N LEU A 99 14.69 -0.45 9.15
CA LEU A 99 14.88 -1.28 10.33
C LEU A 99 16.28 -1.88 10.29
N VAL A 100 17.02 -1.80 11.39
CA VAL A 100 18.40 -2.29 11.50
C VAL A 100 18.49 -3.30 12.65
N GLY A 101 18.92 -4.52 12.34
CA GLY A 101 19.20 -5.56 13.31
C GLY A 101 20.46 -5.24 14.12
N VAL A 102 20.35 -5.20 15.45
CA VAL A 102 21.42 -4.78 16.36
C VAL A 102 22.60 -5.75 16.33
N ARG A 103 22.34 -7.06 16.27
CA ARG A 103 23.40 -8.10 16.32
C ARG A 103 23.88 -8.52 14.93
N THR A 104 22.97 -8.64 13.98
CA THR A 104 23.21 -9.17 12.63
C THR A 104 23.61 -8.08 11.65
N GLY A 105 23.27 -6.81 11.93
CA GLY A 105 23.42 -5.70 10.99
C GLY A 105 22.51 -5.81 9.77
N LYS A 106 21.53 -6.72 9.75
CA LYS A 106 20.54 -6.82 8.67
C LYS A 106 19.74 -5.53 8.60
N ILE A 107 19.57 -5.02 7.40
CA ILE A 107 18.81 -3.79 7.16
C ILE A 107 17.57 -4.16 6.35
N PHE A 108 16.39 -3.68 6.73
CA PHE A 108 15.20 -3.67 5.88
C PHE A 108 14.84 -2.24 5.55
N ARG A 109 14.75 -1.92 4.26
CA ARG A 109 14.42 -0.58 3.77
C ARG A 109 13.48 -0.66 2.57
N LEU A 110 12.90 0.49 2.23
CA LEU A 110 12.09 0.66 1.03
C LEU A 110 12.82 0.12 -0.23
N GLY A 111 12.12 -0.69 -1.02
CA GLY A 111 12.60 -1.24 -2.29
C GLY A 111 13.47 -2.49 -2.17
N ASP A 112 13.70 -3.02 -0.97
CA ASP A 112 14.33 -4.33 -0.80
C ASP A 112 13.34 -5.44 -1.19
N HIS A 113 13.84 -6.49 -1.85
CA HIS A 113 13.06 -7.68 -2.17
C HIS A 113 13.12 -8.67 -1.01
N VAL A 114 12.00 -9.29 -0.70
CA VAL A 114 11.85 -10.23 0.40
C VAL A 114 10.99 -11.41 -0.04
N LYS A 115 11.25 -12.55 0.59
CA LYS A 115 10.38 -13.71 0.54
C LYS A 115 9.57 -13.76 1.82
N VAL A 116 8.26 -13.82 1.70
CA VAL A 116 7.32 -13.79 2.83
C VAL A 116 6.35 -14.96 2.75
N ARG A 117 5.76 -15.34 3.88
CA ARG A 117 4.66 -16.33 3.93
C ARG A 117 3.41 -15.68 4.48
N CYS A 118 2.26 -15.94 3.85
CA CYS A 118 0.97 -15.46 4.35
C CYS A 118 0.60 -16.23 5.62
N ILE A 119 0.46 -15.55 6.75
CA ILE A 119 0.12 -16.17 8.04
C ILE A 119 -1.31 -15.88 8.48
N GLY A 120 -1.94 -14.86 7.91
CA GLY A 120 -3.30 -14.48 8.27
C GLY A 120 -3.89 -13.45 7.33
N VAL A 121 -5.22 -13.42 7.28
CA VAL A 121 -6.01 -12.46 6.52
C VAL A 121 -7.20 -12.05 7.37
N ASP A 122 -7.39 -10.74 7.52
CA ASP A 122 -8.59 -10.13 8.08
C ASP A 122 -9.40 -9.53 6.93
N GLU A 123 -10.42 -10.26 6.49
CA GLU A 123 -11.30 -9.82 5.39
C GLU A 123 -12.16 -8.61 5.77
N GLU A 124 -12.52 -8.44 7.03
CA GLU A 124 -13.37 -7.32 7.46
C GLU A 124 -12.60 -6.00 7.46
N ARG A 125 -11.27 -6.08 7.64
CA ARG A 125 -10.38 -4.90 7.64
C ARG A 125 -9.55 -4.78 6.37
N ALA A 126 -9.71 -5.69 5.41
CA ALA A 126 -8.89 -5.83 4.22
C ALA A 126 -7.37 -5.88 4.52
N ARG A 127 -6.96 -6.65 5.54
CA ARG A 127 -5.55 -6.75 5.97
C ARG A 127 -4.98 -8.13 5.74
N VAL A 128 -3.74 -8.17 5.24
CA VAL A 128 -2.95 -9.40 5.11
C VAL A 128 -1.76 -9.31 6.04
N GLU A 129 -1.50 -10.39 6.78
CA GLU A 129 -0.35 -10.53 7.65
C GLU A 129 0.66 -11.51 7.04
N PHE A 130 1.92 -11.08 7.05
CA PHE A 130 3.03 -11.85 6.52
C PHE A 130 4.05 -12.14 7.63
N GLU A 131 4.74 -13.26 7.51
CA GLU A 131 6.00 -13.51 8.20
C GLU A 131 7.16 -13.45 7.18
N LEU A 132 8.31 -12.92 7.61
CA LEU A 132 9.51 -12.90 6.79
C LEU A 132 10.12 -14.31 6.76
N ILE A 133 10.37 -14.83 5.55
CA ILE A 133 11.11 -16.07 5.34
C ILE A 133 12.57 -15.76 5.05
N GLU A 134 12.83 -14.84 4.13
CA GLU A 134 14.18 -14.51 3.70
C GLU A 134 14.25 -13.09 3.12
N LYS A 135 15.37 -12.41 3.34
CA LYS A 135 15.69 -11.19 2.59
C LYS A 135 16.43 -11.56 1.31
N LEU A 136 15.92 -11.16 0.17
CA LEU A 136 16.53 -11.46 -1.12
C LEU A 136 17.61 -10.39 -1.42
N GLU A 137 18.87 -10.81 -1.53
CA GLU A 137 19.96 -9.94 -1.93
C GLU A 137 19.83 -9.59 -3.42
N LYS A 138 19.92 -8.30 -3.78
CA LYS A 138 20.17 -7.93 -5.18
C LYS A 138 21.55 -8.48 -5.55
N HIS A 139 21.60 -9.46 -6.46
CA HIS A 139 22.85 -9.90 -7.07
C HIS A 139 23.62 -8.65 -7.53
N LYS A 140 24.80 -8.41 -6.95
CA LYS A 140 25.77 -7.48 -7.52
C LYS A 140 26.14 -8.02 -8.90
N ALA A 141 25.67 -7.36 -9.95
CA ALA A 141 26.26 -7.52 -11.27
C ALA A 141 27.77 -7.25 -11.11
N SER A 142 28.57 -8.30 -11.36
CA SER A 142 30.03 -8.21 -11.44
C SER A 142 30.45 -7.52 -12.73
#